data_AF-A0A9D1QJZ7-F1
#
_entry.id   AF-A0A9D1QJZ7-F1
#
_cell.length_a   1.000
_cell.length_b   1.000
_cell.length_c   1.000
_cell.angle_alpha   90.00
_cell.angle_beta   90.00
_cell.angle_gamma   90.00
#
_symmetry.space_group_name_H-M   'P 1'
#
loop_
_entity.id
_entity.type
_entity.pdbx_description
1 polymer ?
#
loop_
_entity_poly.entity_id
_entity_poly.type
_entity_poly.pdbx_seq_one_letter_code
_entity_poly.pdbx_strand_id
1 'polypeptide(L)'
;MKQKRNWRLLGAFFLCTVCLWMAGCSTQTGSGTLSTQGSDSSQTSENPASSEEESQKTPAPDGSSGTSSPSSSQESSSQADESSEESQPETSGHASILPDISSDDAGFAQRFAANPLDSGYSSELENASTTQQMLEVSKKYMVLWKNEVDRAYQTLLPLLTGEAYDQVKSEQETWAEQTPAMMEQIESTGGSGGTTAALDVLNSKMVYYRSRAATLYSQLYQVDPDFSFSYQGESE
;
A
#
# COMPACT_ATOMS: atom_id res chain seq x y z
N MET A 1 -2.06 32.36 29.57
CA MET A 1 -0.62 32.06 29.74
C MET A 1 -0.34 30.76 29.01
N LYS A 2 0.32 30.79 27.85
CA LYS A 2 0.58 29.59 27.04
C LYS A 2 1.79 28.86 27.62
N GLN A 3 1.56 27.69 28.17
CA GLN A 3 2.58 26.82 28.73
C GLN A 3 3.42 26.28 27.57
N LYS A 4 4.66 26.75 27.45
CA LYS A 4 5.63 26.19 26.48
C LYS A 4 5.94 24.76 26.93
N ARG A 5 5.34 23.77 26.27
CA ARG A 5 5.76 22.37 26.41
C ARG A 5 7.15 22.26 25.78
N ASN A 6 8.11 21.89 26.62
CA ASN A 6 9.52 21.80 26.25
C ASN A 6 9.71 20.63 25.28
N TRP A 7 10.21 20.92 24.07
CA TRP A 7 10.44 19.97 22.97
C TRP A 7 11.68 19.09 23.17
N ARG A 8 11.99 18.71 24.40
CA ARG A 8 13.14 17.86 24.69
C ARG A 8 12.63 16.56 25.25
N LEU A 9 12.99 15.47 24.56
CA LEU A 9 12.52 14.08 24.70
C LEU A 9 11.35 13.71 23.78
N LEU A 10 11.66 13.49 22.51
CA LEU A 10 11.08 12.39 21.71
C LEU A 10 12.04 12.08 20.55
N GLY A 11 13.30 11.85 20.90
CA GLY A 11 14.18 11.01 20.10
C GLY A 11 13.95 9.57 20.55
N ALA A 12 13.06 8.85 19.86
CA ALA A 12 13.02 7.38 19.84
C ALA A 12 11.97 6.89 18.84
N PHE A 13 12.44 6.26 17.76
CA PHE A 13 11.81 5.16 17.03
C PHE A 13 10.38 5.36 16.48
N PHE A 14 10.30 5.72 15.19
CA PHE A 14 9.30 5.13 14.29
C PHE A 14 9.99 4.67 13.00
N LEU A 15 10.85 3.67 13.17
CA LEU A 15 11.35 2.86 12.06
C LEU A 15 10.28 1.78 11.86
N CYS A 16 9.34 2.03 10.95
CA CYS A 16 8.31 1.08 10.56
C CYS A 16 9.02 -0.17 10.00
N THR A 17 9.23 -1.14 10.88
CA THR A 17 9.90 -2.39 10.58
C THR A 17 8.88 -3.30 9.92
N VAL A 18 8.69 -3.11 8.62
CA VAL A 18 8.11 -4.16 7.77
C VAL A 18 9.24 -5.14 7.48
N CYS A 19 9.38 -6.15 8.32
CA CYS A 19 10.23 -7.32 8.07
C CYS A 19 9.38 -8.57 8.17
N LEU A 20 9.20 -9.22 7.02
CA LEU A 20 8.89 -10.62 6.71
C LEU A 20 8.71 -10.57 5.19
N TRP A 21 9.59 -11.04 4.30
CA TRP A 21 10.30 -12.30 4.18
C TRP A 21 11.62 -12.00 3.42
N MET A 22 12.78 -12.56 3.77
CA MET A 22 13.26 -13.83 3.21
C MET A 22 14.39 -14.38 4.09
N ALA A 23 14.21 -15.62 4.54
CA ALA A 23 15.31 -16.46 5.01
C ALA A 23 16.21 -16.81 3.82
N GLY A 24 17.53 -16.70 4.01
CA GLY A 24 18.52 -17.05 3.00
C GLY A 24 19.94 -16.89 3.51
N CYS A 25 20.35 -17.76 4.44
CA CYS A 25 21.74 -17.94 4.82
C CYS A 25 22.59 -18.36 3.61
N SER A 26 23.69 -17.67 3.35
CA SER A 26 24.97 -18.37 3.15
C SER A 26 26.15 -17.45 3.42
N THR A 27 26.99 -17.91 4.34
CA THR A 27 28.29 -17.38 4.75
C THR A 27 29.33 -17.52 3.65
N GLN A 28 30.14 -16.48 3.39
CA GLN A 28 31.57 -16.69 3.13
C GLN A 28 32.43 -15.47 3.50
N THR A 29 33.35 -15.75 4.43
CA THR A 29 34.46 -14.96 4.93
C THR A 29 35.50 -14.69 3.83
N GLY A 30 36.11 -13.50 3.82
CA GLY A 30 37.32 -13.24 3.03
C GLY A 30 37.86 -11.82 3.17
N SER A 31 38.77 -11.60 4.13
CA SER A 31 39.65 -10.43 4.17
C SER A 31 40.63 -10.45 2.99
N GLY A 32 40.85 -9.31 2.34
CA GLY A 32 41.89 -9.13 1.33
C GLY A 32 42.14 -7.66 1.04
N THR A 33 43.36 -7.22 1.34
CA THR A 33 43.89 -5.85 1.29
C THR A 33 44.30 -5.40 -0.12
N LEU A 34 44.18 -4.08 -0.38
CA LEU A 34 45.04 -3.21 -1.20
C LEU A 34 45.58 -3.73 -2.56
N SER A 35 45.21 -3.05 -3.65
CA SER A 35 46.17 -2.31 -4.49
C SER A 35 45.45 -1.46 -5.54
N THR A 36 45.69 -0.15 -5.49
CA THR A 36 45.44 0.81 -6.56
C THR A 36 46.63 0.81 -7.50
N GLN A 37 46.42 0.47 -8.78
CA GLN A 37 47.33 0.84 -9.85
C GLN A 37 46.54 0.97 -11.15
N GLY A 38 46.71 2.11 -11.83
CA GLY A 38 46.00 2.45 -13.05
C GLY A 38 46.60 1.84 -14.30
N SER A 39 45.88 2.01 -15.42
CA SER A 39 46.34 2.70 -16.63
C SER A 39 45.48 2.31 -17.84
N ASP A 40 45.12 3.34 -18.59
CA ASP A 40 45.03 3.43 -20.05
C ASP A 40 44.28 2.39 -20.90
N SER A 41 43.17 2.89 -21.46
CA SER A 41 42.96 3.16 -22.90
C SER A 41 42.76 2.06 -23.94
N SER A 42 41.80 2.39 -24.82
CA SER A 42 41.65 1.97 -26.24
C SER A 42 41.05 0.57 -26.45
N GLN A 43 40.26 0.28 -27.47
CA GLN A 43 39.63 1.01 -28.57
C GLN A 43 38.71 -0.03 -29.25
N THR A 44 37.57 0.44 -29.75
CA THR A 44 36.90 0.09 -31.02
C THR A 44 36.73 -1.37 -31.50
N SER A 45 35.52 -1.60 -32.05
CA SER A 45 35.27 -2.29 -33.35
C SER A 45 35.24 -3.84 -33.28
N GLU A 46 34.35 -4.64 -33.89
CA GLU A 46 33.40 -4.51 -35.02
C GLU A 46 32.36 -5.65 -34.92
N ASN A 47 31.16 -5.40 -35.45
CA ASN A 47 30.19 -6.43 -35.86
C ASN A 47 30.55 -6.87 -37.30
N PRO A 48 30.13 -8.06 -37.80
CA PRO A 48 28.93 -8.08 -38.64
C PRO A 48 28.12 -9.40 -38.71
N ALA A 49 26.83 -9.23 -39.07
CA ALA A 49 25.95 -9.95 -40.05
C ALA A 49 26.16 -11.47 -40.29
N SER A 50 25.19 -12.33 -40.63
CA SER A 50 23.84 -12.27 -41.22
C SER A 50 23.29 -13.73 -41.20
N SER A 51 21.98 -13.95 -41.35
CA SER A 51 21.36 -14.84 -42.37
C SER A 51 19.93 -15.24 -42.00
N GLU A 52 19.09 -15.25 -43.04
CA GLU A 52 17.64 -15.43 -43.08
C GLU A 52 17.24 -16.86 -43.50
N GLU A 53 15.92 -17.03 -43.70
CA GLU A 53 15.14 -18.15 -44.28
C GLU A 53 14.82 -19.36 -43.38
N GLU A 54 13.76 -20.14 -43.58
CA GLU A 54 12.35 -20.00 -44.00
C GLU A 54 11.78 -21.43 -43.84
N SER A 55 10.47 -21.55 -43.63
CA SER A 55 9.61 -22.55 -44.30
C SER A 55 8.90 -23.64 -43.47
N GLN A 56 7.74 -24.00 -44.03
CA GLN A 56 6.47 -24.47 -43.46
C GLN A 56 6.36 -25.99 -43.25
N LYS A 57 5.41 -26.46 -42.39
CA LYS A 57 4.27 -27.36 -42.75
C LYS A 57 3.40 -27.81 -41.56
N THR A 58 2.07 -27.82 -41.76
CA THR A 58 1.02 -28.63 -41.07
C THR A 58 0.69 -29.88 -41.94
N PRO A 59 -0.26 -30.82 -41.66
CA PRO A 59 -1.22 -31.08 -40.54
C PRO A 59 -1.32 -32.59 -40.06
N ALA A 60 -2.35 -32.89 -39.24
CA ALA A 60 -2.86 -34.10 -38.49
C ALA A 60 -3.14 -35.40 -39.33
N PRO A 61 -3.80 -36.54 -38.88
CA PRO A 61 -4.68 -36.80 -37.70
C PRO A 61 -4.71 -38.25 -37.07
N ASP A 62 -5.70 -38.46 -36.16
CA ASP A 62 -6.50 -39.67 -35.85
C ASP A 62 -6.17 -40.58 -34.64
N GLY A 63 -7.23 -41.05 -33.95
CA GLY A 63 -7.15 -42.01 -32.85
C GLY A 63 -8.25 -41.97 -31.78
N SER A 64 -9.52 -42.19 -32.18
CA SER A 64 -10.71 -42.33 -31.33
C SER A 64 -10.73 -43.58 -30.42
N SER A 65 -11.42 -43.47 -29.26
CA SER A 65 -12.46 -44.40 -28.72
C SER A 65 -12.27 -44.85 -27.27
N GLY A 66 -13.33 -44.71 -26.47
CA GLY A 66 -13.42 -45.33 -25.13
C GLY A 66 -14.57 -44.83 -24.26
N THR A 67 -15.82 -44.98 -24.71
CA THR A 67 -17.04 -44.87 -23.88
C THR A 67 -17.25 -46.13 -23.05
N SER A 68 -17.63 -46.01 -21.77
CA SER A 68 -18.78 -46.70 -21.11
C SER A 68 -18.79 -46.50 -19.58
N SER A 69 -19.91 -45.96 -19.07
CA SER A 69 -20.41 -45.90 -17.68
C SER A 69 -20.69 -47.33 -17.10
N PRO A 70 -21.20 -47.60 -15.84
CA PRO A 70 -22.21 -46.83 -15.08
C PRO A 70 -22.21 -46.85 -13.51
N SER A 71 -22.94 -45.88 -12.94
CA SER A 71 -23.95 -45.92 -11.85
C SER A 71 -23.77 -46.73 -10.53
N SER A 72 -23.95 -46.04 -9.39
CA SER A 72 -24.85 -46.33 -8.23
C SER A 72 -24.55 -45.33 -7.08
N SER A 73 -25.43 -44.38 -6.73
CA SER A 73 -26.62 -44.44 -5.84
C SER A 73 -26.33 -44.51 -4.33
N GLN A 74 -26.66 -43.37 -3.67
CA GLN A 74 -27.21 -43.14 -2.32
C GLN A 74 -26.81 -44.04 -1.13
N GLU A 75 -26.43 -43.40 -0.02
CA GLU A 75 -27.24 -43.45 1.20
C GLU A 75 -26.97 -42.28 2.16
N SER A 76 -28.03 -41.93 2.88
CA SER A 76 -28.17 -40.86 3.87
C SER A 76 -28.01 -41.46 5.26
N SER A 77 -27.37 -40.76 6.20
CA SER A 77 -27.70 -40.88 7.63
C SER A 77 -27.18 -39.71 8.44
N SER A 78 -28.11 -39.18 9.21
CA SER A 78 -28.11 -38.10 10.19
C SER A 78 -27.16 -38.31 11.37
N GLN A 79 -26.56 -37.23 11.85
CA GLN A 79 -26.45 -36.99 13.29
C GLN A 79 -26.48 -35.48 13.58
N ALA A 80 -27.42 -35.11 14.44
CA ALA A 80 -27.54 -33.81 15.04
C ALA A 80 -26.49 -33.68 16.14
N ASP A 81 -25.76 -32.57 16.15
CA ASP A 81 -25.13 -32.04 17.35
C ASP A 81 -25.56 -30.58 17.48
N GLU A 82 -26.35 -30.37 18.53
CA GLU A 82 -26.77 -29.06 18.99
C GLU A 82 -25.60 -28.48 19.79
N SER A 83 -24.96 -27.46 19.25
CA SER A 83 -24.11 -26.57 20.04
C SER A 83 -24.59 -25.15 19.78
N SER A 84 -25.24 -24.63 20.81
CA SER A 84 -25.60 -23.23 20.97
C SER A 84 -24.34 -22.37 20.82
N GLU A 85 -24.17 -21.77 19.64
CA GLU A 85 -23.27 -20.63 19.45
C GLU A 85 -24.13 -19.36 19.41
N GLU A 86 -24.02 -18.62 20.50
CA GLU A 86 -24.44 -17.25 20.71
C GLU A 86 -24.34 -16.46 19.40
N SER A 87 -25.50 -16.15 18.82
CA SER A 87 -25.58 -15.28 17.64
C SER A 87 -25.13 -13.88 18.02
N GLN A 88 -23.84 -13.60 17.87
CA GLN A 88 -23.38 -12.23 17.74
C GLN A 88 -24.17 -11.57 16.61
N PRO A 89 -24.63 -10.32 16.76
CA PRO A 89 -25.20 -9.62 15.63
C PRO A 89 -24.09 -9.43 14.60
N GLU A 90 -24.25 -10.11 13.45
CA GLU A 90 -23.58 -9.79 12.20
C GLU A 90 -23.90 -8.32 11.89
N THR A 91 -23.04 -7.43 12.38
CA THR A 91 -22.94 -6.06 11.89
C THR A 91 -22.65 -6.18 10.41
N SER A 92 -23.66 -5.85 9.60
CA SER A 92 -23.61 -5.74 8.14
C SER A 92 -22.19 -5.47 7.65
N GLY A 93 -21.61 -6.49 7.01
CA GLY A 93 -20.18 -6.60 6.79
C GLY A 93 -19.63 -5.53 5.85
N HIS A 94 -18.94 -4.56 6.44
CA HIS A 94 -17.81 -3.89 5.83
C HIS A 94 -16.93 -3.23 6.91
N ALA A 95 -16.37 -4.06 7.80
CA ALA A 95 -15.28 -3.61 8.66
C ALA A 95 -14.19 -2.96 7.80
N SER A 96 -13.78 -1.75 8.16
CA SER A 96 -12.87 -0.87 7.41
C SER A 96 -11.85 -1.64 6.56
N ILE A 97 -11.98 -1.58 5.22
CA ILE A 97 -11.03 -2.21 4.27
C ILE A 97 -9.62 -1.63 4.42
N LEU A 98 -9.51 -0.45 5.01
CA LEU A 98 -8.25 0.23 5.23
C LEU A 98 -7.58 -0.30 6.50
N PRO A 99 -6.26 -0.54 6.47
CA PRO A 99 -5.53 -0.91 7.67
C PRO A 99 -5.67 0.21 8.72
N ASP A 100 -5.76 -0.20 9.98
CA ASP A 100 -5.80 0.74 11.08
C ASP A 100 -4.52 1.58 11.14
N ILE A 101 -4.65 2.86 11.50
CA ILE A 101 -3.49 3.70 11.83
C ILE A 101 -3.37 3.76 13.34
N SER A 102 -2.56 2.86 13.88
CA SER A 102 -2.26 2.89 15.30
C SER A 102 -1.44 4.13 15.65
N SER A 103 -1.83 4.80 16.73
CA SER A 103 -1.10 5.93 17.30
C SER A 103 -1.10 5.83 18.82
N ASP A 104 0.03 6.20 19.43
CA ASP A 104 0.18 6.23 20.89
C ASP A 104 -0.59 7.40 21.54
N ASP A 105 -1.02 8.39 20.74
CA ASP A 105 -1.88 9.49 21.18
C ASP A 105 -3.35 9.12 20.91
N ALA A 106 -4.07 8.70 21.96
CA ALA A 106 -5.46 8.30 21.86
C ALA A 106 -6.39 9.41 21.33
N GLY A 107 -6.07 10.68 21.60
CA GLY A 107 -6.85 11.82 21.11
C GLY A 107 -6.68 11.99 19.61
N PHE A 108 -5.44 11.90 19.12
CA PHE A 108 -5.19 11.87 17.69
C PHE A 108 -5.82 10.64 17.02
N ALA A 109 -5.66 9.45 17.61
CA ALA A 109 -6.21 8.20 17.05
C ALA A 109 -7.74 8.30 16.86
N GLN A 110 -8.46 8.80 17.87
CA GLN A 110 -9.90 9.02 17.78
C GLN A 110 -10.25 10.01 16.66
N ARG A 111 -9.47 11.10 16.55
CA ARG A 111 -9.72 12.16 15.58
C ARG A 111 -9.43 11.73 14.15
N PHE A 112 -8.36 10.98 13.95
CA PHE A 112 -8.02 10.40 12.66
C PHE A 112 -9.03 9.32 12.28
N ALA A 113 -9.50 8.48 13.20
CA ALA A 113 -10.56 7.51 12.92
C ALA A 113 -11.89 8.16 12.47
N ALA A 114 -12.15 9.40 12.89
CA ALA A 114 -13.34 10.18 12.51
C ALA A 114 -13.16 10.98 11.20
N ASN A 115 -12.11 10.72 10.41
CA ASN A 115 -11.86 11.52 9.21
C ASN A 115 -12.96 11.29 8.13
N PRO A 116 -13.35 12.35 7.39
CA PRO A 116 -14.40 12.25 6.39
C PRO A 116 -13.98 11.45 5.13
N LEU A 117 -12.68 11.24 4.91
CA LEU A 117 -12.22 10.47 3.75
C LEU A 117 -12.46 8.96 3.92
N ASP A 118 -12.17 8.39 5.08
CA ASP A 118 -12.34 6.95 5.33
C ASP A 118 -13.83 6.57 5.37
N SER A 119 -14.65 7.42 6.01
CA SER A 119 -16.10 7.22 6.04
C SER A 119 -16.72 7.38 4.65
N GLY A 120 -16.31 8.41 3.89
CA GLY A 120 -16.73 8.59 2.50
C GLY A 120 -16.30 7.42 1.61
N TYR A 121 -15.06 6.94 1.75
CA TYR A 121 -14.54 5.81 0.99
C TYR A 121 -15.36 4.55 1.27
N SER A 122 -15.58 4.23 2.54
CA SER A 122 -16.35 3.05 2.94
C SER A 122 -17.78 3.12 2.40
N SER A 123 -18.46 4.26 2.57
CA SER A 123 -19.82 4.48 2.06
C SER A 123 -19.92 4.36 0.54
N GLU A 124 -19.02 5.00 -0.22
CA GLU A 124 -19.06 4.91 -1.69
C GLU A 124 -18.70 3.51 -2.20
N LEU A 125 -17.81 2.81 -1.51
CA LEU A 125 -17.42 1.45 -1.88
C LEU A 125 -18.54 0.45 -1.60
N GLU A 126 -19.29 0.59 -0.50
CA GLU A 126 -20.48 -0.20 -0.20
C GLU A 126 -21.58 -0.02 -1.28
N ASN A 127 -21.68 1.17 -1.86
CA ASN A 127 -22.63 1.46 -2.94
C ASN A 127 -22.13 1.02 -4.33
N ALA A 128 -20.85 0.66 -4.48
CA ALA A 128 -20.30 0.21 -5.74
C ALA A 128 -20.76 -1.22 -6.05
N SER A 129 -21.58 -1.38 -7.10
CA SER A 129 -22.14 -2.67 -7.51
C SER A 129 -21.28 -3.44 -8.51
N THR A 130 -20.19 -2.82 -9.00
CA THR A 130 -19.30 -3.42 -10.01
C THR A 130 -17.84 -3.15 -9.66
N THR A 131 -16.92 -4.04 -10.08
CA THR A 131 -15.48 -3.82 -9.87
C THR A 131 -14.98 -2.54 -10.54
N GLN A 132 -15.61 -2.13 -11.64
CA GLN A 132 -15.29 -0.85 -12.29
C GLN A 132 -15.64 0.35 -11.40
N GLN A 133 -16.81 0.34 -10.75
CA GLN A 133 -17.18 1.38 -9.78
C GLN A 133 -16.25 1.36 -8.56
N MET A 134 -15.88 0.18 -8.05
CA MET A 134 -14.91 0.08 -6.95
C MET A 134 -13.55 0.69 -7.33
N LEU A 135 -13.07 0.46 -8.56
CA LEU A 135 -11.84 1.07 -9.08
C LEU A 135 -11.94 2.60 -9.11
N GLU A 136 -13.09 3.14 -9.53
CA GLU A 136 -13.32 4.59 -9.58
C GLU A 136 -13.32 5.20 -8.17
N VAL A 137 -13.99 4.56 -7.22
CA VAL A 137 -14.00 4.97 -5.80
C VAL A 137 -12.58 4.90 -5.21
N SER A 138 -11.87 3.77 -5.34
CA SER A 138 -10.49 3.65 -4.84
C SER A 138 -9.55 4.67 -5.48
N LYS A 139 -9.69 4.96 -6.78
CA LYS A 139 -8.91 6.00 -7.46
C LYS A 139 -9.22 7.39 -6.94
N LYS A 140 -10.50 7.72 -6.73
CA LYS A 140 -10.95 9.00 -6.15
C LYS A 140 -10.30 9.22 -4.79
N TYR A 141 -10.45 8.27 -3.86
CA TYR A 141 -9.95 8.42 -2.50
C TYR A 141 -8.42 8.33 -2.39
N MET A 142 -7.76 7.60 -3.28
CA MET A 142 -6.29 7.66 -3.41
C MET A 142 -5.82 9.09 -3.72
N VAL A 143 -6.48 9.78 -4.68
CA VAL A 143 -6.13 11.18 -5.02
C VAL A 143 -6.47 12.13 -3.87
N LEU A 144 -7.60 11.95 -3.20
CA LEU A 144 -7.96 12.76 -2.03
C LEU A 144 -6.94 12.60 -0.91
N TRP A 145 -6.52 11.38 -0.59
CA TRP A 145 -5.46 11.13 0.40
C TRP A 145 -4.11 11.74 0.01
N LYS A 146 -3.75 11.67 -1.27
CA LYS A 146 -2.55 12.37 -1.77
C LYS A 146 -2.66 13.88 -1.53
N ASN A 147 -3.82 14.48 -1.78
CA ASN A 147 -4.03 15.91 -1.53
C ASN A 147 -3.96 16.23 -0.02
N GLU A 148 -4.47 15.34 0.84
CA GLU A 148 -4.37 15.50 2.30
C GLU A 148 -2.91 15.52 2.78
N VAL A 149 -1.99 14.79 2.15
CA VAL A 149 -0.54 14.90 2.45
C VAL A 149 -0.06 16.34 2.22
N ASP A 150 -0.35 16.92 1.05
CA ASP A 150 0.06 18.27 0.70
C ASP A 150 -0.57 19.30 1.65
N ARG A 151 -1.84 19.12 2.01
CA ARG A 151 -2.59 20.02 2.90
C ARG A 151 -2.12 19.94 4.35
N ALA A 152 -1.90 18.75 4.88
CA ALA A 152 -1.37 18.56 6.22
C ALA A 152 0.01 19.20 6.34
N TYR A 153 0.89 18.99 5.35
CA TYR A 153 2.21 19.61 5.33
C TYR A 153 2.17 21.14 5.26
N GLN A 154 1.37 21.70 4.34
CA GLN A 154 1.21 23.16 4.20
C GLN A 154 0.61 23.83 5.45
N THR A 155 -0.22 23.10 6.20
CA THR A 155 -0.83 23.59 7.44
C THR A 155 0.13 23.47 8.63
N LEU A 156 0.87 22.37 8.71
CA LEU A 156 1.84 22.09 9.77
C LEU A 156 3.06 23.01 9.72
N LEU A 157 3.70 23.11 8.55
CA LEU A 157 5.02 23.73 8.43
C LEU A 157 5.09 25.18 8.98
N PRO A 158 4.11 26.07 8.74
CA PRO A 158 4.11 27.44 9.28
C PRO A 158 3.96 27.51 10.80
N LEU A 159 3.49 26.44 11.45
CA LEU A 159 3.32 26.37 12.92
C LEU A 159 4.61 25.92 13.63
N LEU A 160 5.59 25.42 12.88
CA LEU A 160 6.85 24.89 13.39
C LEU A 160 7.96 25.95 13.37
N THR A 161 8.95 25.79 14.26
CA THR A 161 10.16 26.62 14.28
C THR A 161 11.37 25.79 14.71
N GLY A 162 12.58 26.23 14.33
CA GLY A 162 13.84 25.59 14.72
C GLY A 162 13.95 24.14 14.24
N GLU A 163 14.52 23.27 15.08
CA GLU A 163 14.78 21.85 14.76
C GLU A 163 13.54 21.11 14.27
N ALA A 164 12.36 21.38 14.84
CA ALA A 164 11.12 20.74 14.41
C ALA A 164 10.73 21.12 12.97
N TYR A 165 10.93 22.38 12.59
CA TYR A 165 10.69 22.83 11.22
C TYR A 165 11.64 22.12 10.25
N ASP A 166 12.93 22.09 10.59
CA ASP A 166 13.95 21.47 9.73
C ASP A 166 13.73 19.97 9.57
N GLN A 167 13.37 19.28 10.65
CA GLN A 167 13.08 17.84 10.65
C GLN A 167 11.88 17.51 9.75
N VAL A 168 10.74 18.17 9.96
CA VAL A 168 9.51 17.88 9.20
C VAL A 168 9.70 18.19 7.71
N LYS A 169 10.40 19.28 7.39
CA LYS A 169 10.76 19.62 6.02
C LYS A 169 11.62 18.53 5.38
N SER A 170 12.69 18.10 6.05
CA SER A 170 13.60 17.07 5.53
C SER A 170 12.91 15.71 5.36
N GLU A 171 12.07 15.31 6.31
CA GLU A 171 11.26 14.10 6.19
C GLU A 171 10.31 14.14 5.00
N GLN A 172 9.66 15.29 4.77
CA GLN A 172 8.74 15.45 3.64
C GLN A 172 9.47 15.44 2.29
N GLU A 173 10.63 16.09 2.20
CA GLU A 173 11.48 16.06 1.01
C GLU A 173 11.94 14.62 0.71
N THR A 174 12.44 13.91 1.72
CA THR A 174 12.87 12.51 1.58
C THR A 174 11.72 11.60 1.13
N TRP A 175 10.55 11.73 1.76
CA TRP A 175 9.38 10.95 1.39
C TRP A 175 8.94 11.24 -0.06
N ALA A 176 8.97 12.50 -0.49
CA ALA A 176 8.62 12.90 -1.84
C ALA A 176 9.61 12.35 -2.87
N GLU A 177 10.92 12.37 -2.57
CA GLU A 177 11.96 11.78 -3.42
C GLU A 177 11.81 10.26 -3.56
N GLN A 178 11.38 9.57 -2.50
CA GLN A 178 11.17 8.12 -2.50
C GLN A 178 9.84 7.69 -3.13
N THR A 179 8.86 8.61 -3.21
CA THR A 179 7.50 8.31 -3.67
C THR A 179 7.48 7.66 -5.07
N PRO A 180 8.19 8.15 -6.11
CA PRO A 180 8.18 7.53 -7.42
C PRO A 180 8.62 6.05 -7.41
N ALA A 181 9.70 5.75 -6.71
CA ALA A 181 10.20 4.37 -6.59
C ALA A 181 9.21 3.47 -5.85
N MET A 182 8.56 3.99 -4.78
CA MET A 182 7.53 3.24 -4.08
C MET A 182 6.28 3.00 -4.97
N MET A 183 5.88 3.97 -5.79
CA MET A 183 4.76 3.79 -6.73
C MET A 183 5.06 2.68 -7.75
N GLU A 184 6.28 2.65 -8.30
CA GLU A 184 6.74 1.59 -9.21
C GLU A 184 6.79 0.22 -8.51
N GLN A 185 7.25 0.19 -7.26
CA GLN A 185 7.25 -1.04 -6.46
C GLN A 185 5.82 -1.56 -6.22
N ILE A 186 4.86 -0.70 -5.89
CA ILE A 186 3.45 -1.08 -5.72
C ILE A 186 2.88 -1.63 -7.03
N GLU A 187 3.17 -0.99 -8.16
CA GLU A 187 2.72 -1.44 -9.48
C GLU A 187 3.32 -2.79 -9.88
N SER A 188 4.60 -3.01 -9.62
CA SER A 188 5.28 -4.27 -9.96
C SER A 188 4.89 -5.45 -9.06
N THR A 189 4.49 -5.19 -7.82
CA THR A 189 4.09 -6.24 -6.86
C THR A 189 2.60 -6.60 -6.91
N GLY A 190 1.74 -5.71 -7.43
CA GLY A 190 0.29 -5.91 -7.49
C GLY A 190 -0.21 -6.96 -8.50
N GLY A 191 0.70 -7.66 -9.18
CA GLY A 191 0.37 -8.68 -10.18
C GLY A 191 -0.13 -8.10 -11.50
N SER A 192 -0.20 -8.96 -12.53
CA SER A 192 -0.58 -8.56 -13.89
C SER A 192 -1.95 -9.11 -14.25
N GLY A 193 -2.89 -8.24 -14.64
CA GLY A 193 -4.10 -8.61 -15.37
C GLY A 193 -5.41 -8.52 -14.57
N GLY A 194 -6.44 -7.97 -15.23
CA GLY A 194 -7.80 -7.88 -14.69
C GLY A 194 -8.06 -6.71 -13.75
N THR A 195 -9.33 -6.48 -13.44
CA THR A 195 -9.79 -5.37 -12.60
C THR A 195 -9.50 -5.57 -11.12
N THR A 196 -9.37 -6.82 -10.64
CA THR A 196 -9.02 -7.13 -9.25
C THR A 196 -7.58 -6.71 -8.92
N ALA A 197 -6.59 -7.10 -9.74
CA ALA A 197 -5.20 -6.68 -9.55
C ALA A 197 -5.06 -5.14 -9.58
N ALA A 198 -5.80 -4.48 -10.48
CA ALA A 198 -5.85 -3.02 -10.53
C ALA A 198 -6.42 -2.39 -9.24
N LEU A 199 -7.38 -3.05 -8.60
CA LEU A 199 -7.98 -2.59 -7.34
C LEU A 199 -6.96 -2.72 -6.19
N ASP A 200 -6.23 -3.82 -6.14
CA ASP A 200 -5.17 -4.04 -5.12
C ASP A 200 -4.04 -3.01 -5.23
N VAL A 201 -3.61 -2.69 -6.47
CA VAL A 201 -2.63 -1.62 -6.73
C VAL A 201 -3.15 -0.26 -6.25
N LEU A 202 -4.40 0.08 -6.57
CA LEU A 202 -4.99 1.36 -6.15
C LEU A 202 -5.12 1.46 -4.64
N ASN A 203 -5.57 0.38 -3.97
CA ASN A 203 -5.71 0.34 -2.52
C ASN A 203 -4.33 0.47 -1.85
N SER A 204 -3.30 -0.20 -2.37
CA SER A 204 -1.94 -0.08 -1.86
C SER A 204 -1.39 1.35 -1.97
N LYS A 205 -1.63 2.02 -3.11
CA LYS A 205 -1.28 3.44 -3.28
C LYS A 205 -2.05 4.35 -2.33
N MET A 206 -3.35 4.10 -2.14
CA MET A 206 -4.17 4.85 -1.21
C MET A 206 -3.66 4.71 0.24
N VAL A 207 -3.34 3.49 0.68
CA VAL A 207 -2.77 3.22 2.00
C VAL A 207 -1.43 3.95 2.19
N TYR A 208 -0.58 3.98 1.17
CA TYR A 208 0.69 4.72 1.21
C TYR A 208 0.46 6.23 1.49
N TYR A 209 -0.43 6.87 0.74
CA TYR A 209 -0.73 8.29 0.95
C TYR A 209 -1.44 8.54 2.28
N ARG A 210 -2.44 7.72 2.64
CA ARG A 210 -3.16 7.80 3.91
C ARG A 210 -2.22 7.71 5.11
N SER A 211 -1.25 6.81 5.06
CA SER A 211 -0.27 6.64 6.14
C SER A 211 0.64 7.86 6.30
N ARG A 212 1.06 8.47 5.19
CA ARG A 212 1.84 9.72 5.24
C ARG A 212 1.00 10.88 5.77
N ALA A 213 -0.25 11.01 5.32
CA ALA A 213 -1.17 12.02 5.82
C ALA A 213 -1.38 11.87 7.33
N ALA A 214 -1.57 10.65 7.82
CA ALA A 214 -1.69 10.39 9.25
C ALA A 214 -0.44 10.80 10.04
N THR A 215 0.76 10.57 9.48
CA THR A 215 2.02 11.01 10.09
C THR A 215 2.08 12.53 10.22
N LEU A 216 1.70 13.28 9.18
CA LEU A 216 1.70 14.75 9.23
C LEU A 216 0.59 15.28 10.14
N TYR A 217 -0.58 14.65 10.13
CA TYR A 217 -1.70 15.04 10.98
C TYR A 217 -1.45 14.74 12.45
N SER A 218 -0.72 13.68 12.78
CA SER A 218 -0.33 13.41 14.17
C SER A 218 0.62 14.48 14.71
N GLN A 219 1.54 14.96 13.88
CA GLN A 219 2.41 16.09 14.21
C GLN A 219 1.65 17.41 14.30
N LEU A 220 0.71 17.65 13.38
CA LEU A 220 -0.18 18.81 13.41
C LEU A 220 -1.03 18.84 14.68
N TYR A 221 -1.58 17.70 15.09
CA TYR A 221 -2.38 17.59 16.31
C TYR A 221 -1.61 18.06 17.56
N GLN A 222 -0.29 17.87 17.62
CA GLN A 222 0.51 18.32 18.77
C GLN A 222 0.59 19.85 18.90
N VAL A 223 0.41 20.58 17.80
CA VAL A 223 0.51 22.05 17.76
C VAL A 223 -0.83 22.75 17.51
N ASP A 224 -1.77 22.05 16.87
CA ASP A 224 -3.13 22.48 16.58
C ASP A 224 -4.09 21.27 16.69
N PRO A 225 -4.58 20.94 17.89
CA PRO A 225 -5.51 19.83 18.11
C PRO A 225 -6.85 19.97 17.38
N ASP A 226 -7.21 21.19 16.98
CA ASP A 226 -8.49 21.52 16.35
C ASP A 226 -8.40 21.55 14.81
N PHE A 227 -7.28 21.09 14.21
CA PHE A 227 -7.02 21.11 12.76
C PHE A 227 -8.18 20.54 11.93
N SER A 228 -8.46 21.01 10.72
CA SER A 228 -9.49 20.36 9.88
C SER A 228 -8.86 19.57 8.73
N PHE A 229 -9.46 18.44 8.38
CA PHE A 229 -9.18 17.78 7.09
C PHE A 229 -9.57 18.71 5.95
N SER A 230 -8.90 18.63 4.81
CA SER A 230 -9.24 19.50 3.68
C SER A 230 -10.52 19.05 2.97
N TYR A 231 -10.72 17.74 2.86
CA TYR A 231 -11.97 17.13 2.43
C TYR A 231 -13.00 17.21 3.56
N GLN A 232 -14.24 17.56 3.21
CA GLN A 232 -15.35 17.76 4.16
C GLN A 232 -16.57 16.91 3.81
N GLY A 233 -16.42 15.90 2.96
CA GLY A 233 -17.54 15.15 2.37
C GLY A 233 -18.00 15.71 1.02
N GLU A 234 -18.90 14.99 0.36
CA GLU A 234 -19.67 15.56 -0.74
C GLU A 234 -20.80 16.42 -0.16
N SER A 235 -20.91 17.67 -0.62
CA SER A 235 -22.07 18.50 -0.32
C SER A 235 -23.27 17.95 -1.12
N GLU A 236 -24.28 17.44 -0.42
CA GLU A 236 -25.58 17.06 -1.01
C GLU A 236 -26.29 18.23 -1.71
#